data_AF-A0A432NRH5-F1
#
_entry.id   AF-A0A432NRH5-F1
#
_cell.length_a   1.000
_cell.length_b   1.000
_cell.length_c   1.000
_cell.angle_alpha   90.00
_cell.angle_beta   90.00
_cell.angle_gamma   90.00
#
_symmetry.space_group_name_H-M   'P 1'
#
loop_
_entity.id
_entity.type
_entity.pdbx_description
1 polymer ?
#
loop_
_entity_poly.entity_id
_entity_poly.type
_entity_poly.pdbx_seq_one_letter_code
_entity_poly.pdbx_strand_id
1 'polypeptide(L)'
;MRVNAFIQGGEVGGESVAATLRSIHIENFRSIRSVDADLSQLAIFVGRNDCGKSNILRALNLFFNDQTNPGVEFAFAEDYNFYAPVRARKAREVLVRIEIALPESYHATNGQVIIWTKRWREDGLWSEEYDYYGQRISKGRRGQEIREDVKIPEKSNVHALLRKIEFEYVPAIKDSEYFDDLRGRIYGIISEVAARTFHESSTAFEQSIGDHLNELTTSISASLGFDTKLALPRDLYHIFERLDFLSGEKSVSLNNRGDGVKARHIPLILRFMAEKKAALQKRGGPPISSIWAYEEPENNLEIGSAVQLADELHQLAKAGTAQILLTTHSPAFYDLGQQENEIALHFVTRATDTDGTMTKTGVEGIDESLGTLAMLAPRIAEMVAQVRQQEETKAIAAQLAEVNCPRIFVEGESDRIVLARALELFFPKAVEQVRFETKRDGAGHTYVIDMLVGWRSQHKHHPERPKAVGIVDGDAGQAKAAFNKQPDNVKSAKCFVYPPPANLQAARAAHFEVYASLEVLYPPDVWREAEKRGKLERRALAKVCPPDLVDQILLGETTFEETLDPTWAYLVKFDFANEHKISTAERVCKQEDANCKTTLANFEPLLRDALSFLGVAD
;
A
#
# COMPACT_ATOMS: atom_id res chain seq x y z
N MET A 1 -2.05 9.98 10.65
CA MET A 1 -1.62 8.57 10.82
C MET A 1 -0.46 8.32 9.88
N ARG A 2 0.77 8.43 10.38
CA ARG A 2 1.99 8.05 9.63
C ARG A 2 2.19 6.56 9.83
N VAL A 3 2.20 5.79 8.75
CA VAL A 3 2.55 4.37 8.73
C VAL A 3 4.08 4.28 8.83
N ASN A 4 4.62 4.54 10.03
CA ASN A 4 5.96 4.11 10.40
C ASN A 4 5.82 2.70 10.96
N ALA A 5 5.71 1.71 10.08
CA ALA A 5 5.98 0.33 10.46
C ALA A 5 7.50 0.22 10.67
N PHE A 6 7.88 -0.10 11.90
CA PHE A 6 9.24 -0.45 12.30
C PHE A 6 9.77 -1.53 11.35
N ILE A 7 10.66 -1.15 10.42
CA ILE A 7 11.62 -2.07 9.82
C ILE A 7 12.82 -2.07 10.77
N GLN A 8 12.76 -2.92 11.79
CA GLN A 8 13.98 -3.38 12.45
C GLN A 8 14.55 -4.49 11.58
N GLY A 9 15.73 -4.23 11.01
CA GLY A 9 16.57 -5.28 10.45
C GLY A 9 16.90 -6.29 11.54
N GLY A 10 16.25 -7.45 11.48
CA GLY A 10 16.61 -8.64 12.22
C GLY A 10 17.63 -9.43 11.42
N GLU A 11 18.66 -9.90 12.11
CA GLU A 11 19.72 -10.76 11.61
C GLU A 11 19.19 -11.99 10.86
N VAL A 12 19.96 -12.42 9.87
CA VAL A 12 19.78 -13.64 9.08
C VAL A 12 19.91 -14.85 10.01
N GLY A 13 18.78 -15.31 10.53
CA GLY A 13 18.68 -16.47 11.43
C GLY A 13 17.29 -16.68 12.03
N GLY A 14 16.24 -16.11 11.42
CA GLY A 14 14.87 -16.23 11.91
C GLY A 14 14.20 -17.53 11.50
N GLU A 15 13.75 -18.32 12.48
CA GLU A 15 12.93 -19.52 12.32
C GLU A 15 11.76 -19.26 11.35
N SER A 16 11.62 -20.11 10.32
CA SER A 16 10.50 -20.00 9.38
C SER A 16 9.20 -20.35 10.10
N VAL A 17 8.32 -19.37 10.23
CA VAL A 17 7.05 -19.51 10.96
C VAL A 17 6.00 -20.26 10.14
N ALA A 18 6.15 -20.35 8.81
CA ALA A 18 5.18 -20.96 7.89
C ALA A 18 5.78 -22.17 7.14
N ALA A 19 4.93 -23.03 6.58
CA ALA A 19 5.38 -24.14 5.73
C ALA A 19 5.87 -23.62 4.37
N THR A 20 6.93 -24.21 3.82
CA THR A 20 7.55 -23.76 2.55
C THR A 20 7.85 -24.97 1.67
N LEU A 21 7.74 -24.81 0.35
CA LEU A 21 8.11 -25.86 -0.60
C LEU A 21 9.63 -25.91 -0.72
N ARG A 22 10.21 -27.09 -0.56
CA ARG A 22 11.65 -27.33 -0.68
C ARG A 22 12.03 -27.96 -2.01
N SER A 23 11.17 -28.82 -2.56
CA SER A 23 11.39 -29.40 -3.88
C SER A 23 10.09 -29.88 -4.51
N ILE A 24 10.13 -30.04 -5.82
CA ILE A 24 9.05 -30.61 -6.62
C ILE A 24 9.61 -31.68 -7.56
N HIS A 25 8.84 -32.74 -7.72
CA HIS A 25 9.04 -33.79 -8.70
C HIS A 25 7.77 -33.97 -9.54
N ILE A 26 7.90 -33.93 -10.86
CA ILE A 26 6.79 -34.07 -11.81
C ILE A 26 7.09 -35.20 -12.78
N GLU A 27 6.16 -36.13 -12.97
CA GLU A 27 6.20 -37.15 -14.03
C GLU A 27 5.01 -37.06 -14.97
N ASN A 28 5.29 -37.23 -16.27
CA ASN A 28 4.32 -37.38 -17.37
C ASN A 28 3.27 -36.27 -17.53
N PHE A 29 3.58 -35.02 -17.18
CA PHE A 29 2.68 -33.87 -17.35
C PHE A 29 3.07 -33.02 -18.56
N ARG A 30 2.23 -32.96 -19.59
CA ARG A 30 2.43 -32.17 -20.83
C ARG A 30 3.80 -32.43 -21.45
N SER A 31 4.67 -31.42 -21.54
CA SER A 31 6.05 -31.58 -22.06
C SER A 31 7.00 -32.27 -21.08
N ILE A 32 6.62 -32.39 -19.81
CA ILE A 32 7.45 -32.95 -18.74
C ILE A 32 7.32 -34.46 -18.72
N ARG A 33 8.44 -35.15 -18.89
CA ARG A 33 8.50 -36.61 -18.72
C ARG A 33 8.88 -36.97 -17.28
N SER A 34 9.95 -36.36 -16.78
CA SER A 34 10.41 -36.43 -15.40
C SER A 34 11.25 -35.19 -15.11
N VAL A 35 10.88 -34.39 -14.12
CA VAL A 35 11.65 -33.21 -13.69
C VAL A 35 11.71 -33.20 -12.17
N ASP A 36 12.90 -32.92 -11.65
CA ASP A 36 13.16 -32.62 -10.24
C ASP A 36 13.69 -31.18 -10.15
N ALA A 37 13.14 -30.40 -9.22
CA ALA A 37 13.59 -29.04 -8.99
C ALA A 37 13.55 -28.68 -7.51
N ASP A 38 14.67 -28.16 -7.00
CA ASP A 38 14.76 -27.59 -5.65
C ASP A 38 14.13 -26.19 -5.61
N LEU A 39 13.53 -25.83 -4.50
CA LEU A 39 12.82 -24.57 -4.33
C LEU A 39 13.38 -23.86 -3.10
N SER A 40 13.60 -22.56 -3.22
CA SER A 40 13.91 -21.67 -2.09
C SER A 40 12.78 -20.65 -1.90
N GLN A 41 13.00 -19.63 -1.06
CA GLN A 41 12.02 -18.54 -0.92
C GLN A 41 11.75 -17.82 -2.24
N LEU A 42 12.75 -17.76 -3.12
CA LEU A 42 12.61 -17.30 -4.49
C LEU A 42 13.23 -18.32 -5.44
N ALA A 43 12.40 -19.00 -6.22
CA ALA A 43 12.85 -19.93 -7.26
C ALA A 43 12.58 -19.38 -8.65
N ILE A 44 13.59 -19.40 -9.52
CA ILE A 44 13.56 -18.82 -10.86
C ILE A 44 13.85 -19.92 -11.88
N PHE A 45 12.88 -20.18 -12.76
CA PHE A 45 12.98 -21.12 -13.87
C PHE A 45 13.22 -20.36 -15.18
N VAL A 46 14.46 -20.40 -15.66
CA VAL A 46 14.91 -19.68 -16.86
C VAL A 46 14.99 -20.62 -18.06
N GLY A 47 14.53 -20.19 -19.22
CA GLY A 47 14.75 -20.94 -20.46
C GLY A 47 14.01 -20.36 -21.65
N ARG A 48 14.26 -20.93 -22.83
CA ARG A 48 13.61 -20.52 -24.08
C ARG A 48 12.10 -20.78 -24.05
N ASN A 49 11.36 -20.13 -24.94
CA ASN A 49 9.94 -20.42 -25.10
C ASN A 49 9.75 -21.89 -25.52
N ASP A 50 8.65 -22.49 -25.08
CA ASP A 50 8.26 -23.87 -25.40
C ASP A 50 9.17 -25.00 -24.84
N CYS A 51 10.09 -24.70 -23.90
CA CYS A 51 10.85 -25.75 -23.21
C CYS A 51 10.11 -26.40 -22.03
N GLY A 52 8.92 -25.89 -21.66
CA GLY A 52 8.06 -26.45 -20.61
C GLY A 52 8.14 -25.79 -19.24
N LYS A 53 8.76 -24.61 -19.12
CA LYS A 53 8.86 -23.84 -17.85
C LYS A 53 7.50 -23.63 -17.19
N SER A 54 6.54 -23.15 -17.98
CA SER A 54 5.16 -22.92 -17.56
C SER A 54 4.51 -24.19 -17.00
N ASN A 55 4.82 -25.35 -17.57
CA ASN A 55 4.25 -26.63 -17.12
C ASN A 55 4.68 -27.00 -15.70
N ILE A 56 5.81 -26.48 -15.21
CA ILE A 56 6.23 -26.66 -13.80
C ILE A 56 5.26 -25.92 -12.87
N LEU A 57 4.97 -24.64 -13.15
CA LEU A 57 4.04 -23.84 -12.36
C LEU A 57 2.60 -24.35 -12.49
N ARG A 58 2.20 -24.79 -13.67
CA ARG A 58 0.86 -25.35 -13.92
C ARG A 58 0.65 -26.70 -13.25
N ALA A 59 1.69 -27.52 -13.09
CA ALA A 59 1.63 -28.75 -12.28
C ALA A 59 1.41 -28.44 -10.80
N LEU A 60 2.01 -27.35 -10.28
CA LEU A 60 1.72 -26.86 -8.93
C LEU A 60 0.31 -26.29 -8.81
N ASN A 61 -0.17 -25.55 -9.81
CA ASN A 61 -1.55 -25.08 -9.83
C ASN A 61 -2.54 -26.24 -9.83
N LEU A 62 -2.26 -27.30 -10.61
CA LEU A 62 -3.04 -28.54 -10.59
C LEU A 62 -3.00 -29.20 -9.21
N PHE A 63 -1.83 -29.18 -8.56
CA PHE A 63 -1.66 -29.77 -7.24
C PHE A 63 -2.48 -29.06 -6.16
N PHE A 64 -2.50 -27.73 -6.14
CA PHE A 64 -3.14 -26.96 -5.06
C PHE A 64 -4.58 -26.53 -5.36
N ASN A 65 -4.88 -26.21 -6.61
CA ASN A 65 -6.14 -25.59 -7.04
C ASN A 65 -6.97 -26.49 -7.97
N ASP A 66 -6.52 -27.72 -8.26
CA ASP A 66 -7.16 -28.69 -9.16
C ASP A 66 -7.42 -28.14 -10.58
N GLN A 67 -6.62 -27.15 -10.99
CA GLN A 67 -6.72 -26.45 -12.27
C GLN A 67 -5.36 -26.38 -12.97
N THR A 68 -5.32 -26.52 -14.29
CA THR A 68 -4.05 -26.40 -15.04
C THR A 68 -3.73 -24.98 -15.49
N ASN A 69 -4.76 -24.15 -15.64
CA ASN A 69 -4.71 -22.69 -15.84
C ASN A 69 -5.93 -22.09 -15.11
N PRO A 70 -5.99 -20.76 -14.88
CA PRO A 70 -7.16 -20.12 -14.27
C PRO A 70 -8.45 -20.51 -14.99
N GLY A 71 -9.37 -21.14 -14.26
CA GLY A 71 -10.66 -21.59 -14.79
C GLY A 71 -10.61 -22.81 -15.72
N VAL A 72 -9.46 -23.46 -15.89
CA VAL A 72 -9.29 -24.63 -16.75
C VAL A 72 -9.02 -25.88 -15.92
N GLU A 73 -9.98 -26.79 -15.91
CA GLU A 73 -9.88 -28.10 -15.24
C GLU A 73 -8.84 -29.02 -15.91
N PHE A 74 -8.42 -30.05 -15.19
CA PHE A 74 -7.51 -31.06 -15.71
C PHE A 74 -8.18 -31.96 -16.75
N ALA A 75 -7.55 -32.11 -17.91
CA ALA A 75 -7.98 -33.00 -18.96
C ALA A 75 -6.88 -34.02 -19.28
N PHE A 76 -7.03 -35.27 -18.81
CA PHE A 76 -5.99 -36.29 -18.97
C PHE A 76 -5.54 -36.50 -20.43
N ALA A 77 -6.46 -36.40 -21.39
CA ALA A 77 -6.16 -36.56 -22.81
C ALA A 77 -5.23 -35.46 -23.38
N GLU A 78 -5.24 -34.27 -22.78
CA GLU A 78 -4.47 -33.10 -23.22
C GLU A 78 -3.23 -32.87 -22.34
N ASP A 79 -3.37 -33.14 -21.05
CA ASP A 79 -2.37 -32.86 -20.04
C ASP A 79 -1.39 -34.02 -19.78
N TYR A 80 -1.70 -35.23 -20.24
CA TYR A 80 -0.76 -36.34 -20.18
C TYR A 80 0.34 -36.23 -21.23
N ASN A 81 1.59 -36.50 -20.85
CA ASN A 81 2.71 -36.45 -21.77
C ASN A 81 2.60 -37.52 -22.87
N PHE A 82 2.49 -37.08 -24.13
CA PHE A 82 2.37 -37.96 -25.29
C PHE A 82 3.55 -38.93 -25.49
N TYR A 83 4.74 -38.55 -25.04
CA TYR A 83 5.98 -39.33 -25.13
C TYR A 83 6.31 -40.09 -23.83
N ALA A 84 5.37 -40.15 -22.88
CA ALA A 84 5.55 -40.89 -21.65
C ALA A 84 5.86 -42.37 -21.92
N PRO A 85 6.85 -42.97 -21.22
CA PRO A 85 7.23 -44.35 -21.45
C PRO A 85 6.09 -45.29 -21.06
N VAL A 86 5.58 -46.06 -22.02
CA VAL A 86 4.57 -47.09 -21.75
C VAL A 86 5.24 -48.26 -21.03
N ARG A 87 5.01 -48.36 -19.71
CA ARG A 87 5.55 -49.46 -18.90
C ARG A 87 4.52 -50.59 -18.80
N ALA A 88 4.91 -51.81 -19.13
CA ALA A 88 4.06 -52.98 -18.95
C ALA A 88 3.63 -53.11 -17.48
N ARG A 89 2.32 -53.28 -17.23
CA ARG A 89 1.70 -53.42 -15.90
C ARG A 89 1.71 -52.17 -14.99
N LYS A 90 2.01 -50.97 -15.52
CA LYS A 90 1.80 -49.70 -14.79
C LYS A 90 0.72 -48.89 -15.50
N ALA A 91 -0.27 -48.39 -14.76
CA ALA A 91 -1.28 -47.49 -15.30
C ALA A 91 -0.63 -46.18 -15.77
N ARG A 92 -1.18 -45.57 -16.84
CA ARG A 92 -0.79 -44.23 -17.25
C ARG A 92 -1.25 -43.24 -16.19
N GLU A 93 -0.32 -42.47 -15.66
CA GLU A 93 -0.59 -41.50 -14.61
C GLU A 93 0.31 -40.29 -14.74
N VAL A 94 -0.25 -39.12 -14.42
CA VAL A 94 0.50 -37.91 -14.09
C VAL A 94 0.80 -37.95 -12.61
N LEU A 95 2.04 -37.67 -12.22
CA LEU A 95 2.45 -37.64 -10.81
C LEU A 95 3.08 -36.30 -10.49
N VAL A 96 2.61 -35.67 -9.42
CA VAL A 96 3.25 -34.50 -8.83
C VAL A 96 3.53 -34.81 -7.37
N ARG A 97 4.79 -34.71 -6.97
CA ARG A 97 5.26 -34.89 -5.60
C ARG A 97 5.96 -33.62 -5.15
N ILE A 98 5.62 -33.14 -3.97
CA ILE A 98 6.26 -31.98 -3.35
C ILE A 98 6.86 -32.36 -1.99
N GLU A 99 8.03 -31.78 -1.69
CA GLU A 99 8.63 -31.80 -0.36
C GLU A 99 8.33 -30.45 0.31
N ILE A 100 7.66 -30.46 1.45
CA ILE A 100 7.25 -29.27 2.20
C ILE A 100 8.02 -29.23 3.51
N ALA A 101 8.83 -28.21 3.72
CA ALA A 101 9.47 -27.96 5.01
C ALA A 101 8.45 -27.43 6.01
N LEU A 102 8.45 -28.03 7.20
CA LEU A 102 7.55 -27.65 8.30
C LEU A 102 8.22 -26.66 9.26
N PRO A 103 7.45 -25.78 9.92
CA PRO A 103 7.95 -25.00 11.05
C PRO A 103 8.42 -25.91 12.20
N GLU A 104 9.41 -25.44 12.97
CA GLU A 104 10.04 -26.25 14.05
C GLU A 104 9.04 -26.81 15.06
N SER A 105 7.99 -26.05 15.36
CA SER A 105 6.90 -26.45 16.25
C SER A 105 6.16 -27.74 15.84
N TYR A 106 6.28 -28.17 14.58
CA TYR A 106 5.64 -29.38 14.05
C TYR A 106 6.60 -30.59 13.97
N HIS A 107 7.91 -30.39 14.19
CA HIS A 107 8.94 -31.42 13.94
C HIS A 107 8.86 -32.62 14.88
N ALA A 108 8.40 -32.40 16.12
CA ALA A 108 8.36 -33.44 17.14
C ALA A 108 7.53 -34.65 16.68
N THR A 109 6.32 -34.41 16.16
CA THR A 109 5.39 -35.46 15.75
C THR A 109 5.53 -35.83 14.28
N ASN A 110 5.84 -34.88 13.40
CA ASN A 110 5.69 -35.06 11.96
C ASN A 110 7.02 -35.22 11.21
N GLY A 111 8.17 -34.99 11.87
CA GLY A 111 9.45 -34.84 11.16
C GLY A 111 9.63 -33.43 10.58
N GLN A 112 10.77 -33.18 9.95
CA GLN A 112 11.14 -31.85 9.46
C GLN A 112 10.45 -31.49 8.14
N VAL A 113 10.12 -32.48 7.32
CA VAL A 113 9.49 -32.28 6.01
C VAL A 113 8.31 -33.22 5.80
N ILE A 114 7.35 -32.80 4.97
CA ILE A 114 6.26 -33.63 4.46
C ILE A 114 6.54 -33.95 3.00
N ILE A 115 6.38 -35.22 2.63
CA ILE A 115 6.35 -35.66 1.23
C ILE A 115 4.89 -35.89 0.85
N TRP A 116 4.36 -35.05 -0.03
CA TRP A 116 2.98 -35.13 -0.49
C TRP A 116 2.95 -35.46 -1.98
N THR A 117 2.30 -36.57 -2.32
CA THR A 117 2.16 -37.02 -3.71
C THR A 117 0.69 -36.98 -4.13
N LYS A 118 0.41 -36.39 -5.29
CA LYS A 118 -0.86 -36.52 -5.98
C LYS A 118 -0.66 -37.21 -7.33
N ARG A 119 -1.60 -38.08 -7.70
CA ARG A 119 -1.60 -38.82 -8.97
C ARG A 119 -2.93 -38.63 -9.69
N TRP A 120 -2.87 -38.37 -10.99
CA TRP A 120 -4.05 -38.26 -11.86
C TRP A 120 -4.02 -39.33 -12.95
N ARG A 121 -5.18 -39.92 -13.22
CA ARG A 121 -5.43 -40.94 -14.26
C ARG A 121 -6.57 -40.46 -15.17
N GLU A 122 -7.01 -41.33 -16.09
CA GLU A 122 -8.13 -41.02 -17.00
C GLU A 122 -9.40 -40.59 -16.26
N ASP A 123 -9.69 -41.19 -15.10
CA ASP A 123 -10.87 -40.86 -14.27
C ASP A 123 -10.66 -39.65 -13.34
N GLY A 124 -9.54 -38.92 -13.46
CA GLY A 124 -9.21 -37.76 -12.62
C GLY A 124 -8.24 -38.07 -11.48
N LEU A 125 -8.38 -37.39 -10.34
CA LEU A 125 -7.50 -37.55 -9.18
C LEU A 125 -7.67 -38.96 -8.57
N TRP A 126 -6.57 -39.69 -8.49
CA TRP A 126 -6.53 -41.06 -7.98
C TRP A 126 -5.95 -41.17 -6.55
N SER A 127 -5.12 -40.21 -6.13
CA SER A 127 -4.57 -40.20 -4.76
C SER A 127 -5.64 -39.95 -3.71
N GLU A 128 -5.45 -40.54 -2.52
CA GLU A 128 -6.28 -40.24 -1.35
C GLU A 128 -6.06 -38.80 -0.86
N GLU A 129 -7.05 -38.23 -0.18
CA GLU A 129 -7.01 -36.85 0.36
C GLU A 129 -5.78 -36.60 1.26
N TYR A 130 -5.27 -37.65 1.91
CA TYR A 130 -4.12 -37.63 2.83
C TYR A 130 -2.95 -38.53 2.37
N ASP A 131 -2.67 -38.60 1.06
CA ASP A 131 -1.51 -39.33 0.50
C ASP A 131 -0.17 -38.59 0.74
N TYR A 132 0.17 -38.40 2.02
CA TYR A 132 1.43 -37.80 2.45
C TYR A 132 1.97 -38.42 3.74
N TYR A 133 3.30 -38.36 3.88
CA TYR A 133 4.01 -38.83 5.06
C TYR A 133 5.13 -37.85 5.44
N GLY A 134 5.55 -37.88 6.69
CA GLY A 134 6.65 -37.07 7.17
C GLY A 134 8.00 -37.72 6.97
N GLN A 135 9.07 -36.94 6.89
CA GLN A 135 10.44 -37.45 6.97
C GLN A 135 11.22 -36.76 8.07
N ARG A 136 11.84 -37.57 8.93
CA ARG A 136 12.79 -37.09 9.92
C ARG A 136 14.19 -37.08 9.31
N ILE A 137 14.78 -35.90 9.24
CA ILE A 137 16.13 -35.68 8.71
C ILE A 137 17.09 -35.64 9.90
N SER A 138 18.09 -36.51 9.89
CA SER A 138 19.17 -36.54 10.87
C SER A 138 20.54 -36.61 10.19
N LYS A 139 21.57 -36.08 10.83
CA LYS A 139 22.95 -36.14 10.31
C LYS A 139 23.61 -37.43 10.77
N GLY A 140 24.03 -38.26 9.82
CA GLY A 140 24.83 -39.45 10.08
C GLY A 140 26.26 -39.12 10.52
N ARG A 141 27.00 -40.13 11.00
CA ARG A 141 28.39 -40.00 11.50
C ARG A 141 29.39 -39.43 10.48
N ARG A 142 29.05 -39.42 9.18
CA ARG A 142 29.87 -38.90 8.07
C ARG A 142 29.29 -37.64 7.42
N GLY A 143 28.33 -36.98 8.06
CA GLY A 143 27.68 -35.79 7.51
C GLY A 143 26.64 -36.07 6.40
N GLN A 144 26.35 -37.34 6.10
CA GLN A 144 25.27 -37.71 5.19
C GLN A 144 23.91 -37.49 5.85
N GLU A 145 22.93 -36.97 5.10
CA GLU A 145 21.53 -36.89 5.56
C GLU A 145 20.90 -38.28 5.57
N ILE A 146 20.43 -38.71 6.74
CA ILE A 146 19.62 -39.92 6.92
C ILE A 146 18.17 -39.44 7.03
N ARG A 147 17.32 -39.94 6.14
CA ARG A 147 15.88 -39.67 6.13
C ARG A 147 15.12 -40.91 6.59
N GLU A 148 14.27 -40.73 7.59
CA GLU A 148 13.40 -41.78 8.13
C GLU A 148 11.93 -41.39 7.94
N ASP A 149 11.15 -42.28 7.34
CA ASP A 149 9.73 -42.04 7.07
C ASP A 149 8.90 -42.12 8.36
N VAL A 150 8.07 -41.12 8.58
CA VAL A 150 7.18 -40.96 9.74
C VAL A 150 5.75 -40.97 9.26
N LYS A 151 4.97 -41.96 9.70
CA LYS A 151 3.52 -41.97 9.44
C LYS A 151 2.84 -40.87 10.26
N ILE A 152 2.08 -40.01 9.57
CA ILE A 152 1.37 -38.90 10.21
C ILE A 152 0.08 -39.40 10.88
N PRO A 153 -0.14 -39.11 12.17
CA PRO A 153 -1.41 -39.44 12.84
C PRO A 153 -2.60 -38.64 12.26
N GLU A 154 -3.78 -39.25 12.17
CA GLU A 154 -5.01 -38.58 11.70
C GLU A 154 -5.38 -37.32 12.50
N LYS A 155 -5.01 -37.27 13.79
CA LYS A 155 -5.26 -36.11 14.67
C LYS A 155 -4.16 -35.05 14.65
N SER A 156 -3.16 -35.18 13.77
CA SER A 156 -2.06 -34.22 13.70
C SER A 156 -2.55 -32.84 13.26
N ASN A 157 -2.00 -31.80 13.87
CA ASN A 157 -2.26 -30.40 13.48
C ASN A 157 -1.65 -30.06 12.11
N VAL A 158 -0.74 -30.89 11.56
CA VAL A 158 -0.14 -30.68 10.24
C VAL A 158 -1.19 -30.69 9.12
N HIS A 159 -2.26 -31.46 9.27
CA HIS A 159 -3.37 -31.50 8.30
C HIS A 159 -4.03 -30.12 8.14
N ALA A 160 -4.17 -29.39 9.24
CA ALA A 160 -4.71 -28.04 9.22
C ALA A 160 -3.70 -27.02 8.67
N LEU A 161 -2.41 -27.23 8.88
CA LEU A 161 -1.34 -26.41 8.30
C LEU A 161 -1.29 -26.55 6.78
N LEU A 162 -1.34 -27.79 6.26
CA LEU A 162 -1.30 -28.05 4.82
C LEU A 162 -2.51 -27.47 4.08
N ARG A 163 -3.70 -27.49 4.69
CA ARG A 163 -4.91 -26.82 4.16
C ARG A 163 -4.83 -25.30 4.15
N LYS A 164 -3.88 -24.70 4.88
CA LYS A 164 -3.65 -23.25 4.92
C LYS A 164 -2.49 -22.81 4.03
N ILE A 165 -2.03 -23.68 3.14
CA ILE A 165 -1.16 -23.30 2.04
C ILE A 165 -2.06 -22.67 0.97
N GLU A 166 -1.84 -21.39 0.72
CA GLU A 166 -2.52 -20.65 -0.34
C GLU A 166 -1.58 -20.52 -1.53
N PHE A 167 -1.93 -21.18 -2.63
CA PHE A 167 -1.16 -21.13 -3.86
C PHE A 167 -1.85 -20.21 -4.87
N GLU A 168 -1.20 -19.09 -5.18
CA GLU A 168 -1.66 -18.14 -6.19
C GLU A 168 -0.90 -18.36 -7.50
N TYR A 169 -1.62 -18.59 -8.59
CA TYR A 169 -1.03 -18.70 -9.92
C TYR A 169 -1.33 -17.46 -10.75
N VAL A 170 -0.27 -16.74 -11.13
CA VAL A 170 -0.32 -15.54 -11.99
C VAL A 170 0.06 -15.95 -13.42
N PRO A 171 -0.90 -15.99 -14.37
CA PRO A 171 -0.65 -16.41 -15.74
C PRO A 171 0.22 -15.42 -16.53
N ALA A 172 0.77 -15.89 -17.66
CA ALA A 172 1.55 -15.07 -18.58
C ALA A 172 0.72 -13.91 -19.15
N ILE A 173 -0.49 -14.22 -19.61
CA ILE A 173 -1.48 -13.27 -20.09
C ILE A 173 -2.37 -12.88 -18.92
N LYS A 174 -2.39 -11.58 -18.60
CA LYS A 174 -3.10 -10.99 -17.45
C LYS A 174 -4.27 -10.18 -17.99
N ASP A 175 -5.30 -10.87 -18.43
CA ASP A 175 -6.48 -10.25 -19.05
C ASP A 175 -7.38 -9.56 -18.01
N SER A 176 -8.44 -8.90 -18.49
CA SER A 176 -9.40 -8.23 -17.62
C SER A 176 -10.09 -9.21 -16.67
N GLU A 177 -10.37 -10.44 -17.10
CA GLU A 177 -11.04 -11.44 -16.28
C GLU A 177 -10.20 -11.81 -15.05
N TYR A 178 -8.88 -11.97 -15.22
CA TYR A 178 -7.98 -12.18 -14.10
C TYR A 178 -8.00 -11.02 -13.10
N PHE A 179 -8.03 -9.77 -13.56
CA PHE A 179 -8.11 -8.60 -12.68
C PHE A 179 -9.46 -8.46 -12.00
N ASP A 180 -10.55 -8.80 -12.68
CA ASP A 180 -11.91 -8.81 -12.14
C ASP A 180 -12.00 -9.78 -10.97
N ASP A 181 -11.54 -11.02 -11.17
CA ASP A 181 -11.46 -12.05 -10.12
C ASP A 181 -10.54 -11.62 -8.95
N LEU A 182 -9.36 -11.07 -9.25
CA LEU A 182 -8.46 -10.56 -8.22
C LEU A 182 -9.13 -9.48 -7.35
N ARG A 183 -9.88 -8.56 -7.96
CA ARG A 183 -10.66 -7.52 -7.25
C ARG A 183 -11.76 -8.11 -6.38
N GLY A 184 -12.52 -9.06 -6.91
CA GLY A 184 -13.53 -9.77 -6.14
C GLY A 184 -12.92 -10.45 -4.91
N ARG A 185 -11.76 -11.10 -5.05
CA ARG A 185 -11.05 -11.74 -3.94
C ARG A 185 -10.58 -10.74 -2.86
N ILE A 186 -10.14 -9.54 -3.25
CA ILE A 186 -9.84 -8.46 -2.30
C ILE A 186 -11.08 -8.12 -1.45
N TYR A 187 -12.25 -7.97 -2.10
CA TYR A 187 -13.50 -7.70 -1.39
C TYR A 187 -13.81 -8.80 -0.38
N GLY A 188 -13.69 -10.07 -0.76
CA GLY A 188 -13.91 -11.20 0.15
C GLY A 188 -13.06 -11.10 1.41
N ILE A 189 -11.78 -10.78 1.27
CA ILE A 189 -10.85 -10.61 2.39
C ILE A 189 -11.22 -9.40 3.25
N ILE A 190 -11.54 -8.26 2.64
CA ILE A 190 -11.93 -7.05 3.37
C ILE A 190 -13.21 -7.29 4.16
N SER A 191 -14.19 -7.95 3.54
CA SER A 191 -15.46 -8.32 4.19
C SER A 191 -15.21 -9.25 5.37
N GLU A 192 -14.27 -10.19 5.27
CA GLU A 192 -13.91 -11.07 6.37
C GLU A 192 -13.19 -10.32 7.51
N VAL A 193 -12.23 -9.44 7.19
CA VAL A 193 -11.46 -8.64 8.17
C VAL A 193 -12.31 -7.61 8.89
N ALA A 194 -13.20 -6.94 8.15
CA ALA A 194 -13.98 -5.81 8.64
C ALA A 194 -15.48 -6.14 8.72
N ALA A 195 -15.84 -7.41 8.94
CA ALA A 195 -17.22 -7.90 8.87
C ALA A 195 -18.24 -7.03 9.61
N ARG A 196 -17.89 -6.53 10.80
CA ARG A 196 -18.79 -5.69 11.61
C ARG A 196 -19.00 -4.29 11.01
N THR A 197 -17.91 -3.55 10.78
CA THR A 197 -17.96 -2.21 10.19
C THR A 197 -18.58 -2.24 8.78
N PHE A 198 -18.31 -3.30 8.04
CA PHE A 198 -18.79 -3.48 6.68
C PHE A 198 -20.28 -3.83 6.64
N HIS A 199 -20.78 -4.66 7.56
CA HIS A 199 -22.21 -4.97 7.66
C HIS A 199 -23.05 -3.73 8.02
N GLU A 200 -22.55 -2.89 8.94
CA GLU A 200 -23.16 -1.61 9.29
C GLU A 200 -23.23 -0.67 8.07
N SER A 201 -22.13 -0.57 7.31
CA SER A 201 -22.06 0.27 6.10
C SER A 201 -22.94 -0.25 4.96
N SER A 202 -23.02 -1.57 4.78
CA SER A 202 -23.88 -2.20 3.77
C SER A 202 -25.35 -1.98 4.09
N THR A 203 -25.75 -2.10 5.37
CA THR A 203 -27.12 -1.81 5.81
C THR A 203 -27.49 -0.35 5.56
N ALA A 204 -26.57 0.59 5.82
CA ALA A 204 -26.78 2.01 5.54
C ALA A 204 -26.90 2.29 4.03
N PHE A 205 -26.09 1.62 3.21
CA PHE A 205 -26.17 1.71 1.74
C PHE A 205 -27.50 1.13 1.20
N GLU A 206 -27.91 -0.02 1.73
CA GLU A 206 -29.19 -0.65 1.40
C GLU A 206 -30.38 0.25 1.72
N GLN A 207 -30.39 0.88 2.90
CA GLN A 207 -31.42 1.83 3.29
C GLN A 207 -31.46 3.04 2.35
N SER A 208 -30.29 3.61 2.02
CA SER A 208 -30.20 4.75 1.10
C SER A 208 -30.77 4.45 -0.30
N ILE A 209 -30.44 3.29 -0.88
CA ILE A 209 -31.00 2.87 -2.17
C ILE A 209 -32.49 2.55 -2.04
N GLY A 210 -32.89 1.88 -0.96
CA GLY A 210 -34.29 1.56 -0.68
C GLY A 210 -35.16 2.81 -0.63
N ASP A 211 -34.69 3.87 0.03
CA ASP A 211 -35.38 5.16 0.12
C ASP A 211 -35.55 5.82 -1.26
N HIS A 212 -34.52 5.76 -2.11
CA HIS A 212 -34.57 6.35 -3.45
C HIS A 212 -35.43 5.55 -4.44
N LEU A 213 -35.52 4.23 -4.26
CA LEU A 213 -36.34 3.37 -5.11
C LEU A 213 -37.78 3.22 -4.60
N ASN A 214 -38.09 3.71 -3.40
CA ASN A 214 -39.38 3.53 -2.77
C ASN A 214 -40.55 4.03 -3.63
N GLU A 215 -40.38 5.17 -4.31
CA GLU A 215 -41.36 5.73 -5.25
C GLU A 215 -41.65 4.80 -6.44
N LEU A 216 -40.60 4.18 -6.99
CA LEU A 216 -40.72 3.20 -8.09
C LEU A 216 -41.42 1.93 -7.62
N THR A 217 -41.01 1.36 -6.48
CA THR A 217 -41.64 0.14 -5.93
C THR A 217 -43.10 0.36 -5.54
N THR A 218 -43.44 1.54 -5.03
CA THR A 218 -44.82 1.93 -4.70
C THR A 218 -45.67 2.02 -5.97
N SER A 219 -45.14 2.64 -7.02
CA SER A 219 -45.82 2.77 -8.31
C SER A 219 -46.05 1.42 -8.99
N ILE A 220 -45.05 0.53 -8.94
CA ILE A 220 -45.13 -0.84 -9.49
C ILE A 220 -46.16 -1.66 -8.71
N SER A 221 -46.13 -1.61 -7.37
CA SER A 221 -47.06 -2.36 -6.51
C SER A 221 -48.50 -1.90 -6.71
N ALA A 222 -48.73 -0.60 -6.91
CA ALA A 222 -50.05 -0.05 -7.24
C ALA A 222 -50.57 -0.50 -8.62
N SER A 223 -49.68 -0.66 -9.60
CA SER A 223 -50.02 -1.08 -10.96
C SER A 223 -50.25 -2.60 -11.07
N LEU A 224 -49.47 -3.40 -10.34
CA LEU A 224 -49.51 -4.86 -10.42
C LEU A 224 -50.39 -5.52 -9.33
N GLY A 225 -50.75 -4.80 -8.27
CA GLY A 225 -51.68 -5.27 -7.24
C GLY A 225 -51.07 -6.20 -6.18
N PHE A 226 -49.74 -6.26 -6.08
CA PHE A 226 -49.03 -7.02 -5.04
C PHE A 226 -47.81 -6.25 -4.54
N ASP A 227 -47.48 -6.45 -3.26
CA ASP A 227 -46.35 -5.81 -2.58
C ASP A 227 -45.03 -6.23 -3.22
N THR A 228 -44.37 -5.29 -3.88
CA THR A 228 -43.07 -5.51 -4.51
C THR A 228 -42.00 -4.87 -3.63
N LYS A 229 -41.02 -5.66 -3.17
CA LYS A 229 -39.85 -5.16 -2.44
C LYS A 229 -38.59 -5.47 -3.24
N LEU A 230 -37.80 -4.44 -3.50
CA LEU A 230 -36.46 -4.59 -4.04
C LEU A 230 -35.52 -4.95 -2.89
N ALA A 231 -34.91 -6.12 -2.96
CA ALA A 231 -33.85 -6.54 -2.06
C ALA A 231 -32.53 -6.45 -2.82
N LEU A 232 -31.55 -5.78 -2.22
CA LEU A 232 -30.18 -5.83 -2.73
C LEU A 232 -29.57 -7.21 -2.45
N PRO A 233 -28.66 -7.70 -3.30
CA PRO A 233 -27.88 -8.88 -3.00
C PRO A 233 -27.11 -8.67 -1.70
N ARG A 234 -27.19 -9.65 -0.78
CA ARG A 234 -26.42 -9.62 0.48
C ARG A 234 -24.90 -9.70 0.26
N ASP A 235 -24.50 -10.11 -0.93
CA ASP A 235 -23.11 -10.17 -1.34
C ASP A 235 -22.84 -9.14 -2.45
N LEU A 236 -22.07 -8.12 -2.11
CA LEU A 236 -21.67 -7.05 -3.03
C LEU A 236 -20.44 -7.43 -3.85
N TYR A 237 -19.94 -8.68 -3.75
CA TYR A 237 -18.79 -9.18 -4.51
C TYR A 237 -18.82 -8.74 -5.97
N HIS A 238 -19.93 -8.96 -6.68
CA HIS A 238 -20.09 -8.61 -8.09
C HIS A 238 -20.11 -7.09 -8.40
N ILE A 239 -20.41 -6.25 -7.40
CA ILE A 239 -20.30 -4.80 -7.53
C ILE A 239 -18.83 -4.37 -7.41
N PHE A 240 -18.09 -5.00 -6.49
CA PHE A 240 -16.67 -4.73 -6.25
C PHE A 240 -15.74 -5.35 -7.29
N GLU A 241 -16.11 -6.48 -7.87
CA GLU A 241 -15.49 -7.06 -9.06
C GLU A 241 -15.40 -6.04 -10.21
N ARG A 242 -16.36 -5.12 -10.28
CA ARG A 242 -16.44 -4.03 -11.26
C ARG A 242 -15.87 -2.69 -10.77
N LEU A 243 -15.45 -2.57 -9.51
CA LEU A 243 -14.88 -1.34 -8.96
C LEU A 243 -13.48 -1.11 -9.53
N ASP A 244 -13.20 0.11 -9.97
CA ASP A 244 -11.94 0.43 -10.61
C ASP A 244 -10.94 1.06 -9.66
N PHE A 245 -9.68 0.68 -9.81
CA PHE A 245 -8.58 1.33 -9.11
C PHE A 245 -8.17 2.56 -9.89
N LEU A 246 -8.49 3.73 -9.35
CA LEU A 246 -8.23 5.01 -9.99
C LEU A 246 -6.83 5.49 -9.58
N SER A 247 -5.96 5.76 -10.56
CA SER A 247 -4.61 6.28 -10.30
C SER A 247 -4.38 7.61 -11.05
N GLY A 248 -3.72 8.57 -10.38
CA GLY A 248 -3.41 9.92 -10.86
C GLY A 248 -4.48 10.98 -10.55
N GLU A 249 -4.16 12.26 -10.73
CA GLU A 249 -5.04 13.41 -10.44
C GLU A 249 -6.37 13.39 -11.20
N LYS A 250 -6.41 12.71 -12.35
CA LYS A 250 -7.61 12.57 -13.20
C LYS A 250 -8.32 11.23 -13.05
N SER A 251 -8.00 10.45 -12.01
CA SER A 251 -8.67 9.18 -11.70
C SER A 251 -8.78 8.24 -12.91
N VAL A 252 -7.66 7.87 -13.52
CA VAL A 252 -7.68 6.94 -14.66
C VAL A 252 -7.77 5.51 -14.14
N SER A 253 -8.82 4.83 -14.58
CA SER A 253 -9.06 3.39 -14.42
C SER A 253 -7.84 2.52 -14.74
N LEU A 254 -7.62 1.46 -13.95
CA LEU A 254 -6.55 0.49 -14.15
C LEU A 254 -6.82 -0.37 -15.39
N ASN A 255 -8.10 -0.64 -15.70
CA ASN A 255 -8.52 -1.35 -16.92
C ASN A 255 -8.13 -0.60 -18.21
N ASN A 256 -8.14 0.74 -18.15
CA ASN A 256 -7.77 1.62 -19.27
C ASN A 256 -6.27 1.92 -19.37
N ARG A 257 -5.42 1.28 -18.55
CA ARG A 257 -3.97 1.43 -18.60
C ARG A 257 -3.32 0.29 -19.39
N GLY A 258 -2.11 0.55 -19.89
CA GLY A 258 -1.31 -0.47 -20.57
C GLY A 258 -0.98 -1.64 -19.65
N ASP A 259 -0.82 -2.82 -20.24
CA ASP A 259 -0.64 -4.08 -19.50
C ASP A 259 0.61 -4.08 -18.61
N GLY A 260 1.66 -3.37 -19.01
CA GLY A 260 2.85 -3.20 -18.17
C GLY A 260 2.56 -2.47 -16.85
N VAL A 261 1.65 -1.50 -16.85
CA VAL A 261 1.24 -0.83 -15.60
C VAL A 261 0.39 -1.77 -14.75
N LYS A 262 -0.52 -2.54 -15.38
CA LYS A 262 -1.36 -3.52 -14.68
C LYS A 262 -0.54 -4.59 -13.98
N ALA A 263 0.46 -5.17 -14.67
CA ALA A 263 1.34 -6.21 -14.13
C ALA A 263 2.03 -5.78 -12.84
N ARG A 264 2.45 -4.51 -12.74
CA ARG A 264 3.12 -3.96 -11.54
C ARG A 264 2.21 -3.81 -10.32
N HIS A 265 0.89 -3.82 -10.48
CA HIS A 265 -0.02 -3.73 -9.33
C HIS A 265 -0.31 -5.10 -8.71
N ILE A 266 -0.10 -6.20 -9.45
CA ILE A 266 -0.34 -7.57 -8.98
C ILE A 266 0.43 -7.87 -7.68
N PRO A 267 1.77 -7.69 -7.57
CA PRO A 267 2.49 -8.02 -6.35
C PRO A 267 2.02 -7.20 -5.14
N LEU A 268 1.67 -5.93 -5.33
CA LEU A 268 1.14 -5.06 -4.29
C LEU A 268 -0.23 -5.54 -3.79
N ILE A 269 -1.10 -5.95 -4.71
CA ILE A 269 -2.42 -6.51 -4.38
C ILE A 269 -2.26 -7.82 -3.62
N LEU A 270 -1.46 -8.75 -4.13
CA LEU A 270 -1.24 -10.05 -3.49
C LEU A 270 -0.61 -9.88 -2.10
N ARG A 271 0.34 -8.96 -1.95
CA ARG A 271 0.89 -8.59 -0.64
C ARG A 271 -0.20 -8.11 0.31
N PHE A 272 -1.03 -7.17 -0.13
CA PHE A 272 -2.13 -6.66 0.70
C PHE A 272 -3.06 -7.80 1.14
N MET A 273 -3.43 -8.69 0.22
CA MET A 273 -4.27 -9.85 0.52
C MET A 273 -3.62 -10.78 1.56
N ALA A 274 -2.34 -11.11 1.36
CA ALA A 274 -1.58 -11.97 2.28
C ALA A 274 -1.46 -11.34 3.68
N GLU A 275 -1.13 -10.06 3.78
CA GLU A 275 -1.04 -9.34 5.06
C GLU A 275 -2.38 -9.29 5.81
N LYS A 276 -3.48 -9.05 5.09
CA LYS A 276 -4.82 -9.00 5.67
C LYS A 276 -5.29 -10.36 6.16
N LYS A 277 -5.05 -11.43 5.40
CA LYS A 277 -5.33 -12.79 5.83
C LYS A 277 -4.47 -13.22 7.01
N ALA A 278 -3.19 -12.84 7.04
CA ALA A 278 -2.33 -13.07 8.19
C ALA A 278 -2.88 -12.37 9.45
N ALA A 279 -3.44 -11.16 9.31
CA ALA A 279 -4.06 -10.44 10.42
C ALA A 279 -5.34 -11.10 10.98
N LEU A 280 -6.06 -11.89 10.17
CA LEU A 280 -7.23 -12.67 10.62
C LEU A 280 -6.87 -13.85 11.52
N GLN A 281 -5.58 -14.21 11.61
CA GLN A 281 -5.17 -15.37 12.36
C GLN A 281 -5.36 -15.17 13.87
N LYS A 282 -6.17 -16.06 14.46
CA LYS A 282 -6.30 -16.16 15.92
C LYS A 282 -4.96 -16.61 16.52
N ARG A 283 -4.57 -16.02 17.65
CA ARG A 283 -3.40 -16.43 18.44
C ARG A 283 -3.43 -17.95 18.68
N GLY A 284 -2.40 -18.66 18.26
CA GLY A 284 -2.25 -20.11 18.41
C GLY A 284 -2.86 -20.96 17.28
N GLY A 285 -3.46 -20.36 16.25
CA GLY A 285 -3.88 -21.08 15.04
C GLY A 285 -2.71 -21.43 14.12
N PRO A 286 -2.88 -22.38 13.17
CA PRO A 286 -1.83 -22.70 12.21
C PRO A 286 -1.54 -21.49 11.30
N PRO A 287 -0.25 -21.19 11.03
CA PRO A 287 0.19 -20.10 10.16
C PRO A 287 -0.30 -20.32 8.72
N ILE A 288 -0.45 -19.22 7.97
CA ILE A 288 -0.84 -19.24 6.54
C ILE A 288 0.46 -19.19 5.76
N SER A 289 0.60 -20.10 4.80
CA SER A 289 1.72 -20.12 3.87
C SER A 289 1.23 -19.56 2.54
N SER A 290 1.67 -18.37 2.18
CA SER A 290 1.39 -17.80 0.86
C SER A 290 2.47 -18.22 -0.13
N ILE A 291 2.09 -18.82 -1.24
CA ILE A 291 3.00 -19.22 -2.33
C ILE A 291 2.48 -18.60 -3.61
N TRP A 292 3.32 -17.85 -4.32
CA TRP A 292 2.94 -17.19 -5.57
C TRP A 292 3.76 -17.75 -6.74
N ALA A 293 3.08 -18.18 -7.78
CA ALA A 293 3.65 -18.71 -9.01
C ALA A 293 3.45 -17.72 -10.15
N TYR A 294 4.51 -17.05 -10.60
CA TYR A 294 4.48 -16.07 -11.69
C TYR A 294 4.95 -16.67 -13.01
N GLU A 295 4.08 -16.67 -14.01
CA GLU A 295 4.47 -16.98 -15.38
C GLU A 295 4.81 -15.70 -16.15
N GLU A 296 6.04 -15.63 -16.65
CA GLU A 296 6.59 -14.53 -17.45
C GLU A 296 6.18 -13.13 -16.93
N PRO A 297 6.60 -12.78 -15.69
CA PRO A 297 6.28 -11.49 -15.08
C PRO A 297 6.76 -10.28 -15.91
N GLU A 298 7.79 -10.47 -16.74
CA GLU A 298 8.33 -9.46 -17.68
C GLU A 298 7.42 -9.11 -18.86
N ASN A 299 6.38 -9.92 -19.15
CA ASN A 299 5.59 -9.72 -20.36
C ASN A 299 4.95 -8.32 -20.36
N ASN A 300 5.09 -7.62 -21.50
CA ASN A 300 4.64 -6.24 -21.71
C ASN A 300 5.34 -5.18 -20.82
N LEU A 301 6.50 -5.48 -20.23
CA LEU A 301 7.32 -4.54 -19.48
C LEU A 301 8.57 -4.09 -20.25
N GLU A 302 8.90 -2.80 -20.12
CA GLU A 302 10.23 -2.30 -20.47
C GLU A 302 11.28 -2.84 -19.50
N ILE A 303 12.54 -2.94 -19.94
CA ILE A 303 13.64 -3.53 -19.14
C ILE A 303 13.72 -2.90 -17.74
N GLY A 304 13.66 -1.57 -17.63
CA GLY A 304 13.70 -0.92 -16.31
C GLY A 304 12.52 -1.25 -15.41
N SER A 305 11.33 -1.41 -15.97
CA SER A 305 10.15 -1.86 -15.21
C SER A 305 10.25 -3.33 -14.81
N ALA A 306 10.82 -4.19 -15.67
CA ALA A 306 11.07 -5.59 -15.36
C ALA A 306 12.11 -5.75 -14.24
N VAL A 307 13.16 -4.93 -14.23
CA VAL A 307 14.15 -4.88 -13.14
C VAL A 307 13.49 -4.47 -11.82
N GLN A 308 12.70 -3.39 -11.83
CA GLN A 308 11.96 -2.96 -10.64
C GLN A 308 11.02 -4.05 -10.11
N LEU A 309 10.32 -4.77 -11.00
CA LEU A 309 9.46 -5.88 -10.62
C LEU A 309 10.25 -7.06 -10.04
N ALA A 310 11.40 -7.41 -10.62
CA ALA A 310 12.27 -8.46 -10.11
C ALA A 310 12.74 -8.15 -8.68
N ASP A 311 13.19 -6.91 -8.44
CA ASP A 311 13.65 -6.46 -7.14
C ASP A 311 12.49 -6.41 -6.12
N GLU A 312 11.29 -6.01 -6.54
CA GLU A 312 10.08 -6.04 -5.70
C GLU A 312 9.71 -7.46 -5.27
N LEU A 313 9.65 -8.42 -6.21
CA LEU A 313 9.37 -9.82 -5.87
C LEU A 313 10.45 -10.38 -4.94
N HIS A 314 11.72 -10.08 -5.19
CA HIS A 314 12.81 -10.49 -4.31
C HIS A 314 12.64 -9.98 -2.88
N GLN A 315 12.28 -8.70 -2.71
CA GLN A 315 12.03 -8.11 -1.39
C GLN A 315 10.85 -8.79 -0.69
N LEU A 316 9.77 -9.10 -1.41
CA LEU A 316 8.60 -9.78 -0.83
C LEU A 316 8.92 -11.21 -0.38
N ALA A 317 9.72 -11.93 -1.17
CA ALA A 317 10.22 -13.26 -0.79
C ALA A 317 11.14 -13.19 0.43
N LYS A 318 12.10 -12.25 0.44
CA LYS A 318 13.04 -12.04 1.56
C LYS A 318 12.35 -11.61 2.85
N ALA A 319 11.30 -10.81 2.75
CA ALA A 319 10.48 -10.39 3.88
C ALA A 319 9.62 -11.54 4.45
N GLY A 320 9.58 -12.70 3.80
CA GLY A 320 8.73 -13.82 4.20
C GLY A 320 7.23 -13.55 3.99
N THR A 321 6.88 -12.61 3.12
CA THR A 321 5.47 -12.30 2.80
C THR A 321 4.83 -13.48 2.05
N ALA A 322 5.57 -14.02 1.08
CA ALA A 322 5.18 -15.19 0.32
C ALA A 322 6.44 -15.88 -0.24
N GLN A 323 6.37 -17.20 -0.42
CA GLN A 323 7.34 -17.90 -1.25
C GLN A 323 7.00 -17.65 -2.72
N ILE A 324 7.99 -17.28 -3.53
CA ILE A 324 7.77 -16.89 -4.93
C ILE A 324 8.49 -17.85 -5.87
N LEU A 325 7.73 -18.40 -6.80
CA LEU A 325 8.20 -19.26 -7.87
C LEU A 325 7.91 -18.55 -9.18
N LEU A 326 8.88 -18.41 -10.08
CA LEU A 326 8.62 -17.72 -11.33
C LEU A 326 9.32 -18.37 -12.52
N THR A 327 8.72 -18.21 -13.69
CA THR A 327 9.30 -18.64 -14.97
C THR A 327 9.58 -17.41 -15.82
N THR A 328 10.72 -17.38 -16.48
CA THR A 328 11.18 -16.19 -17.21
C THR A 328 12.12 -16.56 -18.35
N HIS A 329 12.21 -15.67 -19.32
CA HIS A 329 13.28 -15.65 -20.32
C HIS A 329 14.06 -14.33 -20.29
N SER A 330 13.68 -13.42 -19.37
CA SER A 330 14.26 -12.09 -19.26
C SER A 330 15.56 -12.08 -18.43
N PRO A 331 16.62 -11.43 -18.96
CA PRO A 331 17.86 -11.23 -18.21
C PRO A 331 17.70 -10.48 -16.88
N ALA A 332 16.65 -9.66 -16.72
CA ALA A 332 16.41 -8.90 -15.48
C ALA A 332 16.22 -9.80 -14.25
N PHE A 333 15.54 -10.95 -14.43
CA PHE A 333 15.30 -11.93 -13.37
C PHE A 333 16.44 -12.94 -13.24
N TYR A 334 17.08 -13.28 -14.36
CA TYR A 334 18.25 -14.15 -14.39
C TYR A 334 19.44 -13.55 -13.62
N ASP A 335 19.77 -12.28 -13.85
CA ASP A 335 20.90 -11.60 -13.20
C ASP A 335 20.74 -11.56 -11.68
N LEU A 336 19.51 -11.32 -11.21
CA LEU A 336 19.16 -11.38 -9.79
C LEU A 336 19.51 -12.77 -9.19
N GLY A 337 19.14 -13.85 -9.88
CA GLY A 337 19.41 -15.22 -9.43
C GLY A 337 20.88 -15.63 -9.42
N GLN A 338 21.76 -14.90 -10.14
CA GLN A 338 23.20 -15.16 -10.11
C GLN A 338 23.93 -14.47 -8.96
N GLN A 339 23.42 -13.31 -8.54
CA GLN A 339 24.06 -12.48 -7.52
C GLN A 339 23.78 -13.00 -6.10
N GLU A 340 22.64 -13.64 -5.89
CA GLU A 340 22.16 -14.06 -4.57
C GLU A 340 22.12 -15.58 -4.45
N ASN A 341 23.02 -16.14 -3.63
CA ASN A 341 23.14 -17.60 -3.43
C ASN A 341 21.90 -18.25 -2.79
N GLU A 342 20.99 -17.46 -2.21
CA GLU A 342 19.75 -17.94 -1.57
C GLU A 342 18.63 -18.20 -2.59
N ILE A 343 18.78 -17.75 -3.84
CA ILE A 343 17.80 -17.93 -4.91
C ILE A 343 18.04 -19.28 -5.61
N ALA A 344 17.00 -20.10 -5.70
CA ALA A 344 17.06 -21.35 -6.47
C ALA A 344 16.91 -21.04 -7.97
N LEU A 345 18.03 -21.04 -8.70
CA LEU A 345 18.05 -20.78 -10.14
C LEU A 345 18.11 -22.10 -10.94
N HIS A 346 17.11 -22.32 -11.78
CA HIS A 346 16.97 -23.51 -12.62
C HIS A 346 16.92 -23.15 -14.10
N PHE A 347 17.75 -23.82 -14.90
CA PHE A 347 17.70 -23.74 -16.35
C PHE A 347 16.84 -24.87 -16.91
N VAL A 348 15.78 -24.48 -17.59
CA VAL A 348 14.81 -25.39 -18.20
C VAL A 348 15.13 -25.51 -19.69
N THR A 349 15.42 -26.73 -20.13
CA THR A 349 15.78 -27.03 -21.52
C THR A 349 14.97 -28.21 -22.03
N ARG A 350 14.83 -28.28 -23.36
CA ARG A 350 14.18 -29.39 -24.06
C ARG A 350 14.95 -29.62 -25.35
N ALA A 351 15.70 -30.71 -25.42
CA ALA A 351 16.53 -31.03 -26.58
C ALA A 351 15.68 -31.65 -27.71
N THR A 352 14.81 -32.59 -27.36
CA THR A 352 13.85 -33.22 -28.26
C THR A 352 12.50 -33.40 -27.57
N ASP A 353 11.45 -33.63 -28.34
CA ASP A 353 10.12 -33.93 -27.81
C ASP A 353 10.09 -35.21 -26.97
N THR A 354 10.93 -36.19 -27.32
CA THR A 354 11.04 -37.48 -26.64
C THR A 354 11.81 -37.42 -25.32
N ASP A 355 12.79 -36.53 -25.22
CA ASP A 355 13.55 -36.30 -23.98
C ASP A 355 12.67 -35.57 -22.96
N GLY A 356 11.75 -34.73 -23.45
CA GLY A 356 10.87 -33.91 -22.64
C GLY A 356 11.62 -32.75 -21.98
N THR A 357 10.94 -32.08 -21.05
CA THR A 357 11.53 -30.99 -20.26
C THR A 357 12.58 -31.53 -19.28
N MET A 358 13.73 -30.85 -19.20
CA MET A 358 14.81 -31.12 -18.27
C MET A 358 15.20 -29.85 -17.49
N THR A 359 15.60 -30.01 -16.24
CA THR A 359 16.12 -28.94 -15.36
C THR A 359 17.60 -29.15 -15.08
N LYS A 360 18.36 -28.05 -15.08
CA LYS A 360 19.77 -28.02 -14.64
C LYS A 360 19.95 -26.92 -13.60
N THR A 361 20.67 -27.23 -12.53
CA THR A 361 21.05 -26.27 -11.49
C THR A 361 22.40 -25.64 -11.80
N GLY A 362 22.52 -24.33 -11.62
CA GLY A 362 23.80 -23.62 -11.73
C GLY A 362 24.12 -23.07 -13.13
N VAL A 363 25.21 -22.30 -13.20
CA VAL A 363 25.58 -21.43 -14.32
C VAL A 363 26.28 -22.17 -15.48
N GLU A 364 26.70 -23.41 -15.24
CA GLU A 364 27.47 -24.19 -16.21
C GLU A 364 26.59 -24.69 -17.38
N GLY A 365 26.87 -24.22 -18.60
CA GLY A 365 26.16 -24.62 -19.83
C GLY A 365 24.96 -23.74 -20.21
N ILE A 366 24.78 -22.60 -19.54
CA ILE A 366 23.80 -21.56 -19.89
C ILE A 366 23.96 -21.11 -21.35
N ASP A 367 25.22 -20.91 -21.77
CA ASP A 367 25.51 -20.23 -23.03
C ASP A 367 25.10 -21.03 -24.26
N GLU A 368 25.17 -22.37 -24.19
CA GLU A 368 24.79 -23.23 -25.31
C GLU A 368 23.26 -23.39 -25.44
N SER A 369 22.52 -23.26 -24.33
CA SER A 369 21.08 -23.54 -24.26
C SER A 369 20.19 -22.31 -24.49
N LEU A 370 20.69 -21.11 -24.17
CA LEU A 370 19.99 -19.84 -24.41
C LEU A 370 20.09 -19.33 -25.86
N GLY A 371 20.97 -19.92 -26.69
CA GLY A 371 21.15 -19.48 -28.08
C GLY A 371 21.73 -18.06 -28.17
N THR A 372 21.14 -17.19 -28.97
CA THR A 372 21.62 -15.79 -29.15
C THR A 372 21.54 -14.95 -27.88
N LEU A 373 20.71 -15.32 -26.90
CA LEU A 373 20.64 -14.64 -25.60
C LEU A 373 21.94 -14.79 -24.81
N ALA A 374 22.65 -15.92 -24.93
CA ALA A 374 23.95 -16.09 -24.31
C ALA A 374 24.98 -15.06 -24.79
N MET A 375 24.97 -14.75 -26.09
CA MET A 375 25.87 -13.75 -26.67
C MET A 375 25.55 -12.32 -26.22
N LEU A 376 24.28 -12.04 -25.91
CA LEU A 376 23.82 -10.73 -25.47
C LEU A 376 23.78 -10.60 -23.94
N ALA A 377 23.77 -11.72 -23.20
CA ALA A 377 23.61 -11.76 -21.75
C ALA A 377 24.61 -10.88 -21.00
N PRO A 378 25.93 -10.86 -21.31
CA PRO A 378 26.86 -9.98 -20.61
C PRO A 378 26.51 -8.49 -20.80
N ARG A 379 26.06 -8.13 -22.00
CA ARG A 379 25.73 -6.74 -22.35
C ARG A 379 24.37 -6.33 -21.80
N ILE A 380 23.42 -7.26 -21.71
CA ILE A 380 22.14 -7.00 -21.07
C ILE A 380 22.33 -6.93 -19.55
N ALA A 381 23.18 -7.77 -18.95
CA ALA A 381 23.52 -7.69 -17.54
C ALA A 381 24.18 -6.34 -17.20
N GLU A 382 25.10 -5.84 -18.04
CA GLU A 382 25.68 -4.52 -17.88
C GLU A 382 24.62 -3.40 -17.97
N MET A 383 23.70 -3.47 -18.94
CA MET A 383 22.58 -2.53 -19.04
C MET A 383 21.64 -2.61 -17.82
N VAL A 384 21.32 -3.82 -17.35
CA VAL A 384 20.50 -4.04 -16.16
C VAL A 384 21.18 -3.45 -14.92
N ALA A 385 22.48 -3.65 -14.75
CA ALA A 385 23.26 -3.07 -13.66
C ALA A 385 23.27 -1.54 -13.71
N GLN A 386 23.45 -0.95 -14.90
CA GLN A 386 23.36 0.50 -15.09
C GLN A 386 21.97 1.04 -14.75
N VAL A 387 20.91 0.34 -15.15
CA VAL A 387 19.53 0.71 -14.83
C VAL A 387 19.30 0.62 -13.32
N ARG A 388 19.72 -0.45 -12.66
CA ARG A 388 19.64 -0.56 -11.18
C ARG A 388 20.34 0.60 -10.49
N GLN A 389 21.58 0.92 -10.90
CA GLN A 389 22.33 2.02 -10.33
C GLN A 389 21.63 3.38 -10.54
N GLN A 390 21.05 3.62 -11.71
CA GLN A 390 20.27 4.83 -11.97
C GLN A 390 19.02 4.91 -11.09
N GLU A 391 18.30 3.80 -10.94
CA GLU A 391 17.09 3.73 -10.11
C GLU A 391 17.42 3.91 -8.61
N GLU A 392 18.49 3.28 -8.11
CA GLU A 392 19.00 3.53 -6.76
C GLU A 392 19.38 5.00 -6.56
N THR A 393 20.08 5.60 -7.53
CA THR A 393 20.46 7.02 -7.47
C THR A 393 19.22 7.91 -7.42
N LYS A 394 18.18 7.62 -8.22
CA LYS A 394 16.91 8.33 -8.18
C LYS A 394 16.18 8.14 -6.85
N ALA A 395 16.15 6.92 -6.31
CA ALA A 395 15.51 6.63 -5.03
C ALA A 395 16.20 7.37 -3.88
N ILE A 396 17.54 7.33 -3.85
CA ILE A 396 18.36 8.09 -2.89
C ILE A 396 18.13 9.59 -3.08
N ALA A 397 18.09 10.09 -4.31
CA ALA A 397 17.81 11.50 -4.58
C ALA A 397 16.40 11.92 -4.11
N ALA A 398 15.38 11.07 -4.31
CA ALA A 398 14.03 11.32 -3.85
C ALA A 398 13.94 11.31 -2.32
N GLN A 399 14.57 10.34 -1.67
CA GLN A 399 14.64 10.27 -0.21
C GLN A 399 15.42 11.45 0.37
N LEU A 400 16.55 11.83 -0.25
CA LEU A 400 17.31 13.03 0.12
C LEU A 400 16.48 14.29 -0.10
N ALA A 401 15.71 14.39 -1.18
CA ALA A 401 14.81 15.53 -1.41
C ALA A 401 13.72 15.61 -0.33
N GLU A 402 13.15 14.48 0.10
CA GLU A 402 12.14 14.46 1.16
C GLU A 402 12.72 14.82 2.54
N VAL A 403 13.93 14.35 2.83
CA VAL A 403 14.66 14.64 4.07
C VAL A 403 15.20 16.08 4.08
N ASN A 404 15.65 16.58 2.93
CA ASN A 404 16.24 17.91 2.78
C ASN A 404 15.22 19.00 2.45
N CYS A 405 13.91 18.69 2.45
CA CYS A 405 12.87 19.68 2.20
C CYS A 405 12.50 20.46 3.47
N PRO A 406 12.59 21.81 3.45
CA PRO A 406 12.04 22.68 4.48
C PRO A 406 10.57 22.39 4.82
N ARG A 407 10.23 22.46 6.12
CA ARG A 407 8.86 22.18 6.59
C ARG A 407 8.21 23.37 7.29
N ILE A 408 6.91 23.54 7.06
CA ILE A 408 6.05 24.50 7.76
C ILE A 408 5.00 23.72 8.57
N PHE A 409 5.11 23.77 9.90
CA PHE A 409 4.14 23.19 10.82
C PHE A 409 3.03 24.19 11.13
N VAL A 410 1.77 23.76 11.04
CA VAL A 410 0.60 24.62 11.26
C VAL A 410 -0.40 23.97 12.23
N GLU A 411 -1.20 24.79 12.90
CA GLU A 411 -2.09 24.35 13.97
C GLU A 411 -3.26 23.50 13.49
N GLY A 412 -3.73 23.65 12.25
CA GLY A 412 -4.89 22.92 11.77
C GLY A 412 -4.91 22.66 10.27
N GLU A 413 -5.86 21.83 9.86
CA GLU A 413 -6.09 21.52 8.45
C GLU A 413 -6.59 22.75 7.68
N SER A 414 -7.36 23.65 8.32
CA SER A 414 -7.75 24.95 7.78
C SER A 414 -6.54 25.79 7.38
N ASP A 415 -5.54 25.87 8.25
CA ASP A 415 -4.30 26.61 8.03
C ASP A 415 -3.50 26.03 6.89
N ARG A 416 -3.39 24.70 6.84
CA ARG A 416 -2.70 23.99 5.76
C ARG A 416 -3.32 24.33 4.41
N ILE A 417 -4.65 24.29 4.31
CA ILE A 417 -5.38 24.57 3.07
C ILE A 417 -5.14 26.01 2.61
N VAL A 418 -5.34 26.98 3.50
CA VAL A 418 -5.22 28.41 3.18
C VAL A 418 -3.79 28.80 2.85
N LEU A 419 -2.82 28.40 3.67
CA LEU A 419 -1.42 28.77 3.48
C LEU A 419 -0.80 28.09 2.26
N ALA A 420 -1.17 26.83 1.96
CA ALA A 420 -0.75 26.16 0.74
C ALA A 420 -1.30 26.90 -0.50
N ARG A 421 -2.58 27.27 -0.48
CA ARG A 421 -3.18 28.03 -1.58
C ARG A 421 -2.56 29.41 -1.75
N ALA A 422 -2.29 30.10 -0.65
CA ALA A 422 -1.58 31.39 -0.69
C ALA A 422 -0.15 31.23 -1.24
N LEU A 423 0.56 30.15 -0.88
CA LEU A 423 1.89 29.85 -1.42
C LEU A 423 1.85 29.68 -2.94
N GLU A 424 0.89 28.94 -3.48
CA GLU A 424 0.71 28.76 -4.93
C GLU A 424 0.49 30.09 -5.66
N LEU A 425 -0.34 30.98 -5.08
CA LEU A 425 -0.76 32.22 -5.72
C LEU A 425 0.32 33.31 -5.71
N PHE A 426 1.07 33.42 -4.60
CA PHE A 426 2.05 34.49 -4.39
C PHE A 426 3.50 34.04 -4.64
N PHE A 427 3.83 32.77 -4.42
CA PHE A 427 5.18 32.22 -4.51
C PHE A 427 5.24 30.88 -5.27
N PRO A 428 4.83 30.83 -6.55
CA PRO A 428 4.70 29.57 -7.29
C PRO A 428 6.01 28.78 -7.40
N LYS A 429 7.16 29.45 -7.39
CA LYS A 429 8.49 28.79 -7.42
C LYS A 429 8.85 28.05 -6.12
N ALA A 430 8.21 28.39 -5.01
CA ALA A 430 8.48 27.83 -3.69
C ALA A 430 7.60 26.60 -3.36
N VAL A 431 6.56 26.32 -4.16
CA VAL A 431 5.58 25.25 -3.93
C VAL A 431 6.25 23.88 -3.82
N GLU A 432 7.18 23.57 -4.72
CA GLU A 432 7.87 22.28 -4.70
C GLU A 432 8.95 22.20 -3.61
N GLN A 433 9.40 23.33 -3.09
CA GLN A 433 10.54 23.45 -2.17
C GLN A 433 10.14 23.36 -0.69
N VAL A 434 8.86 23.49 -0.35
CA VAL A 434 8.38 23.49 1.03
C VAL A 434 7.23 22.50 1.22
N ARG A 435 7.12 21.90 2.41
CA ARG A 435 6.00 21.02 2.77
C ARG A 435 5.29 21.52 4.02
N PHE A 436 3.96 21.64 3.94
CA PHE A 436 3.11 21.95 5.09
C PHE A 436 2.71 20.68 5.85
N GLU A 437 2.68 20.76 7.18
CA GLU A 437 2.40 19.65 8.06
C GLU A 437 1.45 20.00 9.20
N THR A 438 0.46 19.13 9.45
CA THR A 438 -0.45 19.22 10.59
C THR A 438 -1.04 17.85 10.97
N LYS A 439 -1.84 17.77 12.05
CA LYS A 439 -2.66 16.59 12.38
C LYS A 439 -4.13 16.86 12.03
N ARG A 440 -4.86 15.81 11.66
CA ARG A 440 -6.29 15.89 11.32
C ARG A 440 -7.17 16.32 12.51
N ASP A 441 -6.84 15.89 13.73
CA ASP A 441 -7.60 16.21 14.94
C ASP A 441 -6.66 16.62 16.09
N GLY A 442 -7.05 17.63 16.86
CA GLY A 442 -6.34 18.08 18.06
C GLY A 442 -4.95 18.66 17.81
N ALA A 443 -4.66 19.08 16.57
CA ALA A 443 -3.53 19.97 16.33
C ALA A 443 -3.88 21.37 16.88
N GLY A 444 -2.87 22.01 17.45
CA GLY A 444 -2.94 23.32 18.08
C GLY A 444 -1.51 23.78 18.37
N HIS A 445 -1.34 24.94 19.00
CA HIS A 445 0.00 25.52 19.21
C HIS A 445 0.99 24.55 19.87
N THR A 446 0.58 23.72 20.83
CA THR A 446 1.46 22.73 21.49
C THR A 446 2.04 21.74 20.49
N TYR A 447 1.24 21.24 19.55
CA TYR A 447 1.72 20.33 18.51
C TYR A 447 2.78 21.00 17.63
N VAL A 448 2.54 22.25 17.21
CA VAL A 448 3.49 23.01 16.39
C VAL A 448 4.82 23.19 17.14
N ILE A 449 4.76 23.57 18.42
CA ILE A 449 5.96 23.73 19.25
C ILE A 449 6.70 22.39 19.44
N ASP A 450 6.00 21.29 19.72
CA ASP A 450 6.60 19.96 19.87
C ASP A 450 7.32 19.51 18.58
N MET A 451 6.70 19.74 17.42
CA MET A 451 7.30 19.45 16.12
C MET A 451 8.56 20.29 15.88
N LEU A 452 8.54 21.58 16.22
CA LEU A 452 9.72 22.44 16.12
C LEU A 452 10.84 22.01 17.08
N VAL A 453 10.51 21.61 18.30
CA VAL A 453 11.49 21.07 19.27
C VAL A 453 12.11 19.76 18.76
N GLY A 454 11.28 18.87 18.19
CA GLY A 454 11.74 17.64 17.54
C GLY A 454 12.68 17.92 16.38
N TRP A 455 12.28 18.82 15.48
CA TRP A 455 13.10 19.24 14.33
C TRP A 455 14.44 19.82 14.77
N ARG A 456 14.41 20.80 15.69
CA ARG A 456 15.61 21.43 16.25
C ARG A 456 16.55 20.41 16.87
N SER A 457 16.02 19.44 17.61
CA SER A 457 16.86 18.44 18.28
C SER A 457 17.69 17.61 17.30
N GLN A 458 17.14 17.36 16.10
CA GLN A 458 17.81 16.64 15.01
C GLN A 458 18.74 17.53 14.16
N HIS A 459 18.55 18.86 14.17
CA HIS A 459 19.18 19.78 13.23
C HIS A 459 20.16 20.78 13.88
N LYS A 460 20.15 20.94 15.21
CA LYS A 460 20.96 21.92 15.95
C LYS A 460 22.49 21.82 15.75
N HIS A 461 23.00 20.65 15.37
CA HIS A 461 24.43 20.41 15.12
C HIS A 461 24.80 20.37 13.63
N HIS A 462 23.84 20.58 12.74
CA HIS A 462 24.02 20.45 11.29
C HIS A 462 23.41 21.66 10.56
N PRO A 463 24.14 22.78 10.44
CA PRO A 463 23.64 24.01 9.82
C PRO A 463 23.35 23.89 8.32
N GLU A 464 23.89 22.88 7.66
CA GLU A 464 23.65 22.54 6.24
C GLU A 464 22.29 21.86 5.98
N ARG A 465 21.56 21.50 7.03
CA ARG A 465 20.26 20.81 6.91
C ARG A 465 19.10 21.79 6.77
N PRO A 466 17.96 21.37 6.18
CA PRO A 466 16.80 22.23 6.03
C PRO A 466 16.28 22.80 7.34
N LYS A 467 15.79 24.03 7.25
CA LYS A 467 15.14 24.72 8.36
C LYS A 467 13.66 24.37 8.43
N ALA A 468 13.06 24.61 9.59
CA ALA A 468 11.62 24.50 9.79
C ALA A 468 11.00 25.81 10.28
N VAL A 469 9.74 26.00 9.95
CA VAL A 469 8.91 27.10 10.44
C VAL A 469 7.68 26.53 11.14
N GLY A 470 7.27 27.13 12.24
CA GLY A 470 5.95 26.89 12.82
C GLY A 470 5.13 28.17 12.75
N ILE A 471 3.86 28.06 12.39
CA ILE A 471 2.91 29.17 12.38
C ILE A 471 1.83 28.83 13.40
N VAL A 472 1.65 29.72 14.36
CA VAL A 472 0.68 29.59 15.45
C VAL A 472 -0.26 30.80 15.52
N ASP A 473 -1.38 30.62 16.21
CA ASP A 473 -2.34 31.67 16.49
C ASP A 473 -1.80 32.72 17.49
N GLY A 474 -2.49 33.86 17.54
CA GLY A 474 -2.12 35.04 18.31
C GLY A 474 -2.06 34.85 19.82
N ASP A 475 -2.82 33.90 20.35
CA ASP A 475 -2.88 33.54 21.78
C ASP A 475 -1.61 32.78 22.22
N ALA A 476 -0.96 32.06 21.30
CA ALA A 476 0.30 31.35 21.52
C ALA A 476 1.55 32.26 21.48
N GLY A 477 1.39 33.58 21.56
CA GLY A 477 2.49 34.56 21.51
C GLY A 477 3.58 34.31 22.56
N GLN A 478 3.20 33.89 23.78
CA GLN A 478 4.16 33.52 24.82
C GLN A 478 4.96 32.27 24.47
N ALA A 479 4.30 31.23 23.93
CA ALA A 479 4.95 29.98 23.50
C ALA A 479 5.94 30.24 22.36
N LYS A 480 5.55 31.06 21.37
CA LYS A 480 6.45 31.53 20.31
C LYS A 480 7.66 32.29 20.86
N ALA A 481 7.45 33.22 21.81
CA ALA A 481 8.54 33.98 22.42
C ALA A 481 9.49 33.08 23.20
N ALA A 482 8.95 32.13 23.98
CA ALA A 482 9.73 31.15 24.73
C ALA A 482 10.58 30.27 23.80
N PHE A 483 10.01 29.79 22.70
CA PHE A 483 10.74 28.98 21.72
C PHE A 483 11.85 29.77 21.02
N ASN A 484 11.55 30.97 20.52
CA ASN A 484 12.52 31.76 19.75
C ASN A 484 13.64 32.37 20.62
N LYS A 485 13.40 32.57 21.92
CA LYS A 485 14.40 33.12 22.86
C LYS A 485 15.48 32.12 23.25
N GLN A 486 15.20 30.82 23.12
CA GLN A 486 16.19 29.78 23.42
C GLN A 486 17.37 29.86 22.43
N PRO A 487 18.62 29.78 22.92
CA PRO A 487 19.80 29.88 22.08
C PRO A 487 19.83 28.78 21.02
N ASP A 488 20.27 29.16 19.82
CA ASP A 488 20.40 28.31 18.63
C ASP A 488 19.10 27.76 18.01
N ASN A 489 17.93 28.01 18.59
CA ASN A 489 16.67 27.54 17.99
C ASN A 489 16.46 28.19 16.61
N VAL A 490 16.59 29.51 16.52
CA VAL A 490 16.41 30.29 15.28
C VAL A 490 17.49 29.98 14.21
N LYS A 491 18.50 29.14 14.50
CA LYS A 491 19.42 28.66 13.45
C LYS A 491 18.79 27.58 12.57
N SER A 492 17.89 26.77 13.12
CA SER A 492 17.31 25.59 12.47
C SER A 492 15.78 25.58 12.44
N ALA A 493 15.12 26.29 13.35
CA ALA A 493 13.68 26.35 13.47
C ALA A 493 13.20 27.71 13.99
N LYS A 494 12.12 28.27 13.42
CA LYS A 494 11.57 29.55 13.89
C LYS A 494 10.05 29.49 14.00
N CYS A 495 9.52 30.01 15.09
CA CYS A 495 8.09 30.11 15.30
C CYS A 495 7.59 31.53 14.97
N PHE A 496 6.52 31.61 14.20
CA PHE A 496 5.80 32.82 13.80
C PHE A 496 4.38 32.78 14.32
N VAL A 497 3.79 33.96 14.46
CA VAL A 497 2.40 34.15 14.87
C VAL A 497 1.70 34.89 13.75
N TYR A 498 0.42 34.63 13.51
CA TYR A 498 -0.35 35.41 12.54
C TYR A 498 -0.28 36.91 12.84
N PRO A 499 0.08 37.75 11.85
CA PRO A 499 0.16 39.19 12.06
C PRO A 499 -1.25 39.76 12.28
N PRO A 500 -1.44 40.70 13.22
CA PRO A 500 -2.73 41.33 13.41
C PRO A 500 -3.05 42.23 12.21
N PRO A 501 -4.17 42.00 11.49
CA PRO A 501 -4.57 42.87 10.38
C PRO A 501 -4.97 44.27 10.89
N ALA A 502 -5.01 45.27 10.00
CA ALA A 502 -5.20 46.67 10.38
C ALA A 502 -6.49 46.93 11.20
N ASN A 503 -7.57 46.23 10.86
CA ASN A 503 -8.84 46.27 11.60
C ASN A 503 -8.70 45.68 13.02
N LEU A 504 -7.94 44.61 13.20
CA LEU A 504 -7.65 44.06 14.53
C LEU A 504 -6.76 45.00 15.35
N GLN A 505 -5.79 45.65 14.73
CA GLN A 505 -4.94 46.64 15.40
C GLN A 505 -5.76 47.82 15.93
N ALA A 506 -6.73 48.31 15.13
CA ALA A 506 -7.68 49.34 15.55
C ALA A 506 -8.54 48.89 16.74
N ALA A 507 -9.08 47.66 16.70
CA ALA A 507 -9.83 47.10 17.83
C ALA A 507 -9.00 47.00 19.11
N ARG A 508 -7.73 46.58 19.01
CA ARG A 508 -6.81 46.53 20.15
C ARG A 508 -6.43 47.92 20.69
N ALA A 509 -6.32 48.93 19.82
CA ALA A 509 -6.11 50.31 20.23
C ALA A 509 -7.31 50.87 21.01
N ALA A 510 -8.51 50.36 20.72
CA ALA A 510 -9.73 50.59 21.49
C ALA A 510 -9.86 49.63 22.71
N HIS A 511 -8.78 48.96 23.11
CA HIS A 511 -8.68 48.08 24.29
C HIS A 511 -9.48 46.76 24.21
N PHE A 512 -9.92 46.31 23.03
CA PHE A 512 -10.55 45.00 22.88
C PHE A 512 -9.51 43.86 22.77
N GLU A 513 -9.74 42.77 23.49
CA GLU A 513 -8.86 41.59 23.56
C GLU A 513 -9.28 40.51 22.55
N VAL A 514 -8.85 40.67 21.30
CA VAL A 514 -8.99 39.65 20.24
C VAL A 514 -7.62 39.19 19.75
N TYR A 515 -7.43 37.88 19.63
CA TYR A 515 -6.21 37.26 19.09
C TYR A 515 -6.25 37.17 17.56
N ALA A 516 -5.09 37.24 16.91
CA ALA A 516 -4.99 37.03 15.48
C ALA A 516 -4.97 35.52 15.20
N SER A 517 -6.08 34.94 14.76
CA SER A 517 -6.12 33.58 14.19
C SER A 517 -6.17 33.65 12.66
N LEU A 518 -6.03 32.51 12.00
CA LEU A 518 -6.21 32.37 10.56
C LEU A 518 -7.45 33.13 10.04
N GLU A 519 -8.61 32.94 10.67
CA GLU A 519 -9.89 33.47 10.17
C GLU A 519 -10.00 34.99 10.34
N VAL A 520 -9.31 35.55 11.34
CA VAL A 520 -9.26 37.00 11.56
C VAL A 520 -8.56 37.73 10.40
N LEU A 521 -7.69 37.03 9.66
CA LEU A 521 -7.02 37.57 8.48
C LEU A 521 -7.92 37.58 7.24
N TYR A 522 -9.09 36.94 7.25
CA TYR A 522 -10.03 37.02 6.13
C TYR A 522 -10.61 38.41 5.96
N PRO A 523 -10.86 38.86 4.71
CA PRO A 523 -11.47 40.15 4.45
C PRO A 523 -12.94 40.19 4.92
N PRO A 524 -13.51 41.39 5.16
CA PRO A 524 -14.87 41.56 5.68
C PRO A 524 -15.97 40.84 4.89
N ASP A 525 -15.79 40.65 3.58
CA ASP A 525 -16.79 39.99 2.73
C ASP A 525 -16.94 38.50 3.05
N VAL A 526 -15.86 37.84 3.47
CA VAL A 526 -15.91 36.43 3.92
C VAL A 526 -16.71 36.32 5.22
N TRP A 527 -16.55 37.29 6.14
CA TRP A 527 -17.29 37.36 7.40
C TRP A 527 -18.79 37.58 7.17
N ARG A 528 -19.16 38.55 6.32
CA ARG A 528 -20.57 38.81 5.95
C ARG A 528 -21.24 37.59 5.32
N GLU A 529 -20.52 36.87 4.49
CA GLU A 529 -21.04 35.65 3.87
C GLU A 529 -21.17 34.49 4.88
N ALA A 530 -20.20 34.35 5.78
CA ALA A 530 -20.25 33.35 6.84
C ALA A 530 -21.44 33.56 7.78
N GLU A 531 -21.75 34.81 8.12
CA GLU A 531 -22.95 35.18 8.89
C GLU A 531 -24.24 34.77 8.17
N LYS A 532 -24.39 35.11 6.88
CA LYS A 532 -25.56 34.72 6.07
C LYS A 532 -25.79 33.21 6.01
N ARG A 533 -24.71 32.43 6.13
CA ARG A 533 -24.74 30.97 6.09
C ARG A 533 -24.83 30.32 7.48
N GLY A 534 -24.92 31.12 8.55
CA GLY A 534 -25.00 30.61 9.92
C GLY A 534 -23.72 29.93 10.42
N LYS A 535 -22.55 30.32 9.90
CA LYS A 535 -21.25 29.68 10.23
C LYS A 535 -20.48 30.35 11.38
N LEU A 536 -21.05 31.41 11.96
CA LEU A 536 -20.43 32.20 13.01
C LEU A 536 -21.11 31.93 14.35
N GLU A 537 -20.32 31.94 15.42
CA GLU A 537 -20.78 31.89 16.80
C GLU A 537 -20.52 33.21 17.52
N ARG A 538 -21.33 33.56 18.52
CA ARG A 538 -21.15 34.81 19.27
C ARG A 538 -20.03 34.65 20.30
N ARG A 539 -19.10 35.60 20.33
CA ARG A 539 -18.06 35.66 21.36
C ARG A 539 -18.65 36.01 22.72
N ALA A 540 -18.04 35.49 23.78
CA ALA A 540 -18.35 35.90 25.13
C ALA A 540 -17.81 37.31 25.39
N LEU A 541 -18.70 38.31 25.53
CA LEU A 541 -18.33 39.73 25.70
C LEU A 541 -17.35 39.96 26.85
N ALA A 542 -17.52 39.24 27.95
CA ALA A 542 -16.66 39.31 29.13
C ALA A 542 -15.19 38.89 28.87
N LYS A 543 -14.90 38.21 27.76
CA LYS A 543 -13.54 37.79 27.38
C LYS A 543 -12.87 38.74 26.38
N VAL A 544 -13.61 39.68 25.81
CA VAL A 544 -13.16 40.47 24.66
C VAL A 544 -13.26 41.97 24.93
N CYS A 545 -14.23 42.40 25.73
CA CYS A 545 -14.45 43.81 26.04
C CYS A 545 -13.54 44.29 27.18
N PRO A 546 -13.15 45.58 27.19
CA PRO A 546 -12.52 46.20 28.35
C PRO A 546 -13.41 46.08 29.61
N PRO A 547 -12.84 45.89 30.81
CA PRO A 547 -13.62 45.79 32.05
C PRO A 547 -14.55 46.98 32.28
N ASP A 548 -14.06 48.19 32.04
CA ASP A 548 -14.82 49.44 32.21
C ASP A 548 -16.05 49.50 31.28
N LEU A 549 -15.94 48.96 30.06
CA LEU A 549 -17.04 48.91 29.10
C LEU A 549 -18.08 47.85 29.51
N VAL A 550 -17.63 46.72 30.07
CA VAL A 550 -18.55 45.70 30.61
C VAL A 550 -19.36 46.27 31.76
N ASP A 551 -18.73 47.03 32.66
CA ASP A 551 -19.40 47.67 33.79
C ASP A 551 -20.43 48.72 33.32
N GLN A 552 -20.09 49.55 32.33
CA GLN A 552 -21.02 50.53 31.74
C GLN A 552 -22.22 49.86 31.05
N ILE A 553 -22.00 48.73 30.36
CA ILE A 553 -23.08 47.95 29.73
C ILE A 553 -24.00 47.34 30.81
N LEU A 554 -23.44 46.81 31.90
CA LEU A 554 -24.21 46.22 33.01
C LEU A 554 -25.02 47.27 33.79
N LEU A 555 -24.50 48.49 33.90
CA LEU A 555 -25.18 49.64 34.51
C LEU A 555 -26.22 50.31 33.59
N GLY A 556 -26.29 49.90 32.31
CA GLY A 556 -27.22 50.45 31.33
C GLY A 556 -26.84 51.85 30.81
N GLU A 557 -25.59 52.27 30.99
CA GLU A 557 -25.07 53.58 30.60
C GLU A 557 -24.74 53.67 29.10
N THR A 558 -24.46 52.53 28.46
CA THR A 558 -24.22 52.41 27.01
C THR A 558 -24.63 51.02 26.52
N THR A 559 -24.89 50.87 25.22
CA THR A 559 -25.08 49.56 24.60
C THR A 559 -23.82 49.07 23.90
N PHE A 560 -23.65 47.75 23.84
CA PHE A 560 -22.53 47.13 23.14
C PHE A 560 -22.52 47.49 21.64
N GLU A 561 -23.68 47.72 21.02
CA GLU A 561 -23.74 48.12 19.61
C GLU A 561 -23.32 49.58 19.36
N GLU A 562 -23.54 50.50 20.29
CA GLU A 562 -23.25 51.93 20.13
C GLU A 562 -21.75 52.27 20.19
N THR A 563 -20.94 51.38 20.76
CA THR A 563 -19.50 51.57 21.01
C THR A 563 -18.60 50.88 19.98
N LEU A 564 -19.18 50.15 19.02
CA LEU A 564 -18.43 49.35 18.05
C LEU A 564 -18.28 50.06 16.70
N ASP A 565 -17.03 50.21 16.26
CA ASP A 565 -16.75 50.66 14.90
C ASP A 565 -17.16 49.58 13.88
N PRO A 566 -17.90 49.92 12.81
CA PRO A 566 -18.31 48.97 11.78
C PRO A 566 -17.17 48.21 11.10
N THR A 567 -15.95 48.76 11.10
CA THR A 567 -14.78 48.18 10.42
C THR A 567 -14.21 46.95 11.13
N TRP A 568 -14.40 46.83 12.44
CA TRP A 568 -13.91 45.69 13.25
C TRP A 568 -14.99 45.05 14.13
N ALA A 569 -16.24 45.52 14.08
CA ALA A 569 -17.37 44.98 14.83
C ALA A 569 -17.51 43.46 14.70
N TYR A 570 -17.33 42.89 13.51
CA TYR A 570 -17.43 41.44 13.28
C TYR A 570 -16.40 40.63 14.08
N LEU A 571 -15.16 41.14 14.20
CA LEU A 571 -14.08 40.45 14.91
C LEU A 571 -14.33 40.34 16.42
N VAL A 572 -15.02 41.33 16.97
CA VAL A 572 -15.34 41.41 18.41
C VAL A 572 -16.65 40.68 18.73
N LYS A 573 -17.64 40.75 17.83
CA LYS A 573 -18.96 40.12 18.01
C LYS A 573 -18.92 38.60 17.81
N PHE A 574 -18.15 38.13 16.84
CA PHE A 574 -18.27 36.77 16.33
C PHE A 574 -16.93 36.05 16.24
N ASP A 575 -17.00 34.73 16.28
CA ASP A 575 -15.94 33.82 15.92
C ASP A 575 -16.45 32.79 14.89
N PHE A 576 -15.55 32.13 14.19
CA PHE A 576 -15.92 31.01 13.33
C PHE A 576 -16.13 29.76 14.18
N ALA A 577 -17.31 29.14 14.05
CA ALA A 577 -17.59 27.87 14.71
C ALA A 577 -16.56 26.82 14.26
N ASN A 578 -15.99 26.08 15.21
CA ASN A 578 -14.87 25.15 14.96
C ASN A 578 -15.18 24.12 13.85
N GLU A 579 -16.40 23.60 13.81
CA GLU A 579 -16.87 22.63 12.78
C GLU A 579 -16.94 23.22 11.35
N HIS A 580 -16.92 24.54 11.22
CA HIS A 580 -17.07 25.23 9.94
C HIS A 580 -15.77 25.85 9.41
N LYS A 581 -14.69 25.86 10.19
CA LYS A 581 -13.39 26.44 9.81
C LYS A 581 -12.83 25.79 8.52
N ILE A 582 -12.75 24.46 8.48
CA ILE A 582 -12.25 23.71 7.31
C ILE A 582 -13.14 23.96 6.08
N SER A 583 -14.46 23.87 6.24
CA SER A 583 -15.40 24.10 5.13
C SER A 583 -15.30 25.52 4.54
N THR A 584 -14.92 26.49 5.38
CA THR A 584 -14.75 27.88 4.96
C THR A 584 -13.41 28.07 4.26
N ALA A 585 -12.34 27.49 4.80
CA ALA A 585 -11.01 27.48 4.17
C ALA A 585 -11.05 26.89 2.76
N GLU A 586 -11.65 25.71 2.58
CA GLU A 586 -11.80 25.09 1.26
C GLU A 586 -12.55 25.99 0.28
N ARG A 587 -13.64 26.61 0.73
CA ARG A 587 -14.48 27.45 -0.11
C ARG A 587 -13.74 28.70 -0.57
N VAL A 588 -13.01 29.35 0.34
CA VAL A 588 -12.17 30.52 0.02
C VAL A 588 -11.09 30.14 -1.00
N CYS A 589 -10.53 28.93 -0.90
CA CYS A 589 -9.46 28.47 -1.79
C CYS A 589 -9.96 27.95 -3.16
N LYS A 590 -11.24 27.59 -3.28
CA LYS A 590 -11.90 27.09 -4.51
C LYS A 590 -12.42 28.21 -5.43
N GLN A 591 -12.25 29.48 -5.07
CA GLN A 591 -12.62 30.61 -5.94
C GLN A 591 -11.63 30.76 -7.10
N GLU A 592 -11.99 31.58 -8.10
CA GLU A 592 -11.06 31.95 -9.17
C GLU A 592 -9.80 32.63 -8.62
N ASP A 593 -8.64 32.38 -9.25
CA ASP A 593 -7.33 32.86 -8.80
C ASP A 593 -7.28 34.36 -8.50
N ALA A 594 -7.97 35.18 -9.30
CA ALA A 594 -8.05 36.63 -9.09
C ALA A 594 -8.72 36.98 -7.75
N ASN A 595 -9.84 36.32 -7.43
CA ASN A 595 -10.57 36.53 -6.18
C ASN A 595 -9.83 35.93 -4.98
N CYS A 596 -9.19 34.76 -5.15
CA CYS A 596 -8.35 34.19 -4.10
C CYS A 596 -7.15 35.08 -3.77
N LYS A 597 -6.49 35.70 -4.77
CA LYS A 597 -5.38 36.63 -4.54
C LYS A 597 -5.80 37.82 -3.69
N THR A 598 -6.95 38.43 -3.97
CA THR A 598 -7.46 39.52 -3.13
C THR A 598 -7.83 39.03 -1.73
N THR A 599 -8.45 37.85 -1.63
CA THR A 599 -8.92 37.31 -0.35
C THR A 599 -7.78 36.86 0.57
N LEU A 600 -6.68 36.36 0.00
CA LEU A 600 -5.54 35.81 0.74
C LEU A 600 -4.35 36.77 0.84
N ALA A 601 -4.49 38.03 0.40
CA ALA A 601 -3.41 39.02 0.41
C ALA A 601 -2.77 39.23 1.80
N ASN A 602 -3.57 39.13 2.88
CA ASN A 602 -3.08 39.29 4.25
C ASN A 602 -2.10 38.19 4.70
N PHE A 603 -2.04 37.05 4.01
CA PHE A 603 -1.12 35.95 4.32
C PHE A 603 0.24 36.08 3.61
N GLU A 604 0.33 36.92 2.57
CA GLU A 604 1.55 37.09 1.77
C GLU A 604 2.77 37.53 2.61
N PRO A 605 2.68 38.54 3.50
CA PRO A 605 3.84 38.98 4.27
C PRO A 605 4.38 37.89 5.21
N LEU A 606 3.48 37.14 5.85
CA LEU A 606 3.85 36.04 6.74
C LEU A 606 4.56 34.92 5.98
N LEU A 607 4.04 34.53 4.82
CA LEU A 607 4.67 33.52 3.97
C LEU A 607 6.03 34.00 3.44
N ARG A 608 6.17 35.28 3.07
CA ARG A 608 7.45 35.86 2.67
C ARG A 608 8.50 35.72 3.77
N ASP A 609 8.15 36.12 4.99
CA ASP A 609 9.06 36.03 6.15
C ASP A 609 9.41 34.57 6.49
N ALA A 610 8.44 33.67 6.39
CA ALA A 610 8.66 32.24 6.59
C ALA A 610 9.60 31.67 5.53
N LEU A 611 9.36 31.94 4.24
CA LEU A 611 10.18 31.45 3.13
C LEU A 611 11.59 32.04 3.14
N SER A 612 11.74 33.31 3.48
CA SER A 612 13.04 33.96 3.65
C SER A 612 13.84 33.28 4.77
N PHE A 613 13.19 32.96 5.90
CA PHE A 613 13.84 32.19 6.95
C PHE A 613 14.28 30.81 6.49
N LEU A 614 13.44 30.11 5.70
CA LEU A 614 13.73 28.80 5.13
C LEU A 614 14.83 28.83 4.06
N GLY A 615 15.20 30.01 3.54
CA GLY A 615 16.18 30.16 2.46
C GLY A 615 15.65 29.77 1.08
N VAL A 616 14.32 29.86 0.90
CA VAL A 616 13.60 29.42 -0.31
C VAL A 616 13.17 30.60 -1.20
N ALA A 617 13.09 31.81 -0.64
CA ALA A 617 12.74 33.03 -1.36
C ALA A 617 13.63 34.21 -0.93
N ASP A 618 14.09 35.00 -1.91
CA ASP A 618 14.64 36.35 -1.73
C ASP A 618 13.52 37.40 -1.77
#